data_AF-A0A4Y2K1G4-F1
#
_entry.id   AF-A0A4Y2K1G4-F1
#
_cell.length_a   1.000
_cell.length_b   1.000
_cell.length_c   1.000
_cell.angle_alpha   90.00
_cell.angle_beta   90.00
_cell.angle_gamma   90.00
#
_symmetry.space_group_name_H-M   'P 1'
#
loop_
_entity.id
_entity.type
_entity.pdbx_description
1 polymer ?
#
loop_
_entity_poly.entity_id
_entity_poly.type
_entity_poly.pdbx_seq_one_letter_code
_entity_poly.pdbx_strand_id
1 'polypeptide(L)'
;MNGNRIHFILSRDPYTSPFFRGVFASDTIPMLKEKSAIVVNADKSSEPGSHWLAFFCEGSNIEFFDSYGNPPEFYSPRFHFKLFFCALEFDNPTKSYF
;
A
#
# COMPACT_ATOMS: atom_id res chain seq x y z
N MET A 1 17.61 -0.65 -0.59
CA MET A 1 17.01 0.19 -1.66
C MET A 1 16.39 1.43 -1.03
N ASN A 2 16.53 2.61 -1.62
CA ASN A 2 16.01 3.87 -1.07
C ASN A 2 14.57 4.15 -1.56
N GLY A 3 13.65 4.48 -0.67
CA GLY A 3 12.25 4.81 -1.01
C GLY A 3 12.09 5.93 -2.04
N ASN A 4 12.99 6.93 -2.04
CA ASN A 4 12.97 8.02 -3.03
C ASN A 4 13.23 7.52 -4.46
N ARG A 5 14.04 6.48 -4.63
CA ARG A 5 14.28 5.87 -5.95
C ARG A 5 13.04 5.14 -6.45
N ILE A 6 12.38 4.39 -5.57
CA ILE A 6 11.13 3.69 -5.88
C ILE A 6 10.07 4.71 -6.29
N HIS A 7 9.89 5.75 -5.48
CA HIS A 7 8.95 6.83 -5.78
C HIS A 7 9.23 7.44 -7.16
N PHE A 8 10.49 7.82 -7.42
CA PHE A 8 10.88 8.45 -8.68
C PHE A 8 10.56 7.60 -9.92
N ILE A 9 10.80 6.28 -9.84
CA ILE A 9 10.52 5.36 -10.94
C ILE A 9 9.01 5.22 -11.15
N LEU A 10 8.27 4.86 -10.09
CA LEU A 10 6.85 4.55 -10.19
C LEU A 10 5.97 5.79 -10.45
N SER A 11 6.41 6.98 -10.02
CA SER A 11 5.70 8.23 -10.33
C SER A 11 5.90 8.69 -11.77
N ARG A 12 6.82 8.09 -12.53
CA ARG A 12 7.16 8.48 -13.91
C ARG A 12 6.89 7.39 -14.94
N ASP A 13 6.68 6.16 -14.50
CA ASP A 13 6.26 5.09 -15.39
C ASP A 13 4.80 5.34 -15.85
N PRO A 14 4.53 5.25 -17.17
CA PRO A 14 3.21 5.58 -17.72
C PRO A 14 2.11 4.62 -17.28
N TYR A 15 2.46 3.40 -16.85
CA TYR A 15 1.49 2.42 -16.40
C TYR A 15 1.19 2.56 -14.92
N THR A 16 2.16 2.90 -14.08
CA THR A 16 1.93 3.02 -12.64
C THR A 16 1.55 4.42 -12.19
N SER A 17 2.05 5.47 -12.84
CA SER A 17 1.82 6.86 -12.42
C SER A 17 0.35 7.28 -12.26
N PRO A 18 -0.64 6.78 -13.04
CA PRO A 18 -2.03 7.20 -12.89
C PRO A 18 -2.66 6.81 -11.54
N PHE A 19 -2.14 5.77 -10.89
CA PHE A 19 -2.70 5.23 -9.64
C PHE A 19 -1.66 5.09 -8.53
N PHE A 20 -0.38 5.35 -8.78
CA PHE A 20 0.66 5.30 -7.75
C PHE A 20 0.46 6.41 -6.72
N ARG A 21 0.27 6.03 -5.44
CA ARG A 21 0.02 6.98 -4.34
C ARG A 21 1.24 7.26 -3.47
N GLY A 22 2.30 6.47 -3.61
CA GLY A 22 3.57 6.75 -2.96
C GLY A 22 4.22 5.56 -2.27
N VAL A 23 5.24 5.90 -1.47
CA VAL A 23 6.03 4.96 -0.68
C VAL A 23 5.80 5.29 0.80
N PHE A 24 5.40 4.29 1.58
CA PHE A 24 5.02 4.46 2.99
C PHE A 24 5.79 3.49 3.88
N ALA A 25 5.82 3.77 5.18
CA ALA A 25 6.20 2.79 6.18
C ALA A 25 4.94 2.05 6.67
N SER A 26 5.12 0.91 7.34
CA SER A 26 4.00 0.06 7.78
C SER A 26 2.98 0.78 8.66
N ASP A 27 3.42 1.79 9.43
CA ASP A 27 2.61 2.63 10.31
C ASP A 27 2.04 3.88 9.63
N THR A 28 2.57 4.30 8.47
CA THR A 28 2.19 5.56 7.79
C THR A 28 1.34 5.37 6.53
N ILE A 29 0.82 4.16 6.30
CA ILE A 29 -0.10 3.88 5.19
C ILE A 29 -1.36 4.77 5.32
N PRO A 30 -1.73 5.54 4.27
CA PRO A 30 -2.95 6.36 4.27
C PRO A 30 -4.19 5.50 3.98
N MET A 31 -5.38 6.05 4.20
CA MET A 31 -6.60 5.44 3.66
C MET A 31 -6.63 5.58 2.14
N LEU A 32 -6.89 4.48 1.44
CA LEU A 32 -6.95 4.42 -0.02
C LEU A 32 -8.41 4.33 -0.46
N LYS A 33 -8.87 5.27 -1.27
CA LYS A 33 -10.29 5.42 -1.67
C LYS A 33 -10.57 5.10 -3.14
N GLU A 34 -9.51 4.91 -3.91
CA GLU A 34 -9.56 4.77 -5.37
C GLU A 34 -8.60 3.66 -5.80
N LYS A 35 -8.66 3.31 -7.09
CA LYS A 35 -7.62 2.48 -7.71
C LYS A 35 -6.24 3.05 -7.36
N SER A 36 -5.43 2.24 -6.69
CA SER A 36 -4.19 2.72 -6.10
C SER A 36 -3.11 1.67 -6.06
N ALA A 37 -1.87 2.08 -6.35
CA ALA A 37 -0.67 1.30 -6.09
C ALA A 37 0.15 2.00 -5.01
N ILE A 38 0.63 1.25 -4.02
CA ILE A 38 1.55 1.74 -3.01
C ILE A 38 2.71 0.76 -2.83
N VAL A 39 3.85 1.31 -2.45
CA VAL A 39 4.97 0.51 -1.94
C VAL A 39 5.10 0.79 -0.45
N VAL A 40 5.24 -0.26 0.34
CA VAL A 40 5.26 -0.18 1.79
C VAL A 40 6.53 -0.82 2.31
N ASN A 41 7.22 -0.13 3.22
CA ASN A 41 8.27 -0.75 3.98
C ASN A 41 7.67 -1.68 5.05
N ALA A 42 8.21 -2.89 5.19
CA ALA A 42 7.79 -3.83 6.23
C ALA A 42 7.96 -3.27 7.64
N ASP A 43 8.91 -2.36 7.83
CA ASP A 43 9.23 -1.71 9.09
C ASP A 43 8.46 -0.41 9.29
N LYS A 44 8.49 0.10 10.52
CA LYS A 44 7.87 1.38 10.89
C LYS A 44 8.72 2.56 10.42
N SER A 45 8.12 3.73 10.41
CA SER A 45 8.80 5.00 10.08
C SER A 45 10.00 5.31 10.98
N SER A 46 10.02 4.78 12.20
CA SER A 46 11.11 4.91 13.17
C SER A 46 12.24 3.88 13.00
N GLU A 47 12.09 2.95 12.06
CA GLU A 47 13.01 1.82 11.86
C GLU A 47 13.79 1.98 10.53
N PRO A 48 14.92 1.27 10.35
CA PRO A 48 15.84 1.51 9.23
C PRO A 48 15.25 1.18 7.85
N GLY A 49 14.21 0.35 7.80
CA GLY A 49 13.55 -0.09 6.57
C GLY A 49 14.24 -1.28 5.91
N SER A 50 13.83 -2.49 6.27
CA SER A 50 14.48 -3.76 5.87
C SER A 50 13.95 -4.36 4.58
N HIS A 51 12.66 -4.18 4.28
CA HIS A 51 11.99 -4.89 3.18
C HIS A 51 10.88 -4.07 2.54
N TRP A 52 10.65 -4.26 1.24
CA TRP A 52 9.65 -3.53 0.46
C TRP A 52 8.57 -4.47 -0.05
N LEU A 53 7.33 -4.09 0.18
CA LEU A 53 6.11 -4.80 -0.21
C LEU A 53 5.33 -3.92 -1.17
N ALA A 54 4.64 -4.52 -2.15
CA ALA A 54 3.76 -3.78 -3.03
C ALA A 54 2.31 -4.19 -2.79
N PHE A 55 1.43 -3.19 -2.81
CA PHE A 55 -0.01 -3.38 -2.74
C PHE A 55 -0.66 -2.65 -3.91
N PHE A 56 -1.63 -3.31 -4.52
CA PHE A 56 -2.48 -2.72 -5.54
C PHE A 56 -3.93 -2.95 -5.17
N CYS A 57 -4.71 -1.87 -5.13
CA CYS A 57 -6.10 -1.90 -4.76
C CYS A 57 -6.96 -1.47 -5.95
N GLU A 58 -8.01 -2.25 -6.25
CA GLU A 58 -9.02 -1.93 -7.24
C GLU A 58 -10.39 -2.39 -6.74
N GLY A 59 -11.21 -1.43 -6.29
CA GLY A 59 -12.47 -1.76 -5.61
C GLY A 59 -12.21 -2.48 -4.28
N SER A 60 -12.91 -3.58 -4.05
CA SER A 60 -12.70 -4.46 -2.90
C SER A 60 -11.55 -5.46 -3.07
N ASN A 61 -10.90 -5.49 -4.24
CA ASN A 61 -9.77 -6.37 -4.50
C ASN A 61 -8.46 -5.71 -4.07
N ILE A 62 -7.67 -6.45 -3.30
CA ILE A 62 -6.32 -6.05 -2.88
C ILE A 62 -5.35 -7.14 -3.32
N GLU A 63 -4.44 -6.78 -4.22
CA GLU A 63 -3.31 -7.59 -4.60
C GLU A 63 -2.12 -7.25 -3.71
N PHE A 64 -1.43 -8.28 -3.26
CA PHE A 64 -0.23 -8.20 -2.45
C PHE A 64 0.93 -8.87 -3.18
N PHE A 65 2.10 -8.21 -3.16
CA PHE A 65 3.32 -8.76 -3.72
C PHE A 65 4.48 -8.64 -2.74
N ASP A 66 5.12 -9.79 -2.50
CA ASP A 66 6.40 -9.93 -1.83
C ASP A 66 7.35 -10.73 -2.73
N SER A 67 8.50 -10.15 -3.07
CA SER A 67 9.54 -10.82 -3.87
C SER A 67 10.13 -12.08 -3.24
N TYR A 68 9.99 -12.24 -1.92
CA TYR A 68 10.43 -13.44 -1.20
C TYR A 68 9.34 -14.52 -1.13
N GLY A 69 8.13 -14.23 -1.63
CA GLY A 69 7.02 -15.16 -1.65
C GLY A 69 6.39 -15.43 -0.28
N ASN A 70 6.69 -14.62 0.75
CA ASN A 70 5.99 -14.75 2.02
C ASN A 70 4.54 -14.29 1.84
N PRO A 71 3.58 -14.95 2.49
CA PRO A 71 2.19 -14.55 2.41
C PRO A 71 1.92 -13.35 3.36
N PRO A 72 0.82 -12.58 3.18
CA PRO A 72 0.52 -11.40 4.00
C PRO A 72 0.53 -11.66 5.52
N GLU A 73 0.15 -12.86 5.94
CA GLU A 73 0.09 -13.31 7.34
C GLU A 73 1.46 -13.25 8.02
N PHE A 74 2.55 -13.41 7.26
CA PHE A 74 3.91 -13.33 7.77
C PHE A 74 4.22 -11.98 8.43
N TYR A 75 3.57 -10.91 7.96
CA TYR A 75 3.78 -9.56 8.45
C TYR A 75 2.69 -9.08 9.43
N SER A 76 1.74 -9.95 9.78
CA SER A 76 0.70 -9.62 10.74
C SER A 76 1.29 -9.42 12.14
N PRO A 77 0.80 -8.43 12.92
CA PRO A 77 -0.42 -7.63 12.71
C PRO A 77 -0.20 -6.29 11.96
N ARG A 78 1.00 -6.02 11.41
CA ARG A 78 1.39 -4.66 10.95
C ARG A 78 0.48 -4.07 9.86
N PHE A 79 -0.15 -4.93 9.05
CA PHE A 79 -0.95 -4.49 7.89
C PHE A 79 -2.46 -4.70 8.00
N HIS A 80 -2.92 -5.41 9.05
CA HIS A 80 -4.28 -5.94 9.12
C HIS A 80 -5.36 -4.84 9.14
N PHE A 81 -5.12 -3.70 9.80
CA PHE A 81 -6.19 -2.73 10.03
C PHE A 81 -6.36 -1.72 8.88
N LYS A 82 -5.27 -1.34 8.21
CA LYS A 82 -5.27 -0.21 7.25
C LYS A 82 -5.69 -0.60 5.84
N LEU A 83 -5.33 -1.81 5.39
CA LEU A 83 -5.72 -2.31 4.08
C LEU A 83 -7.18 -2.75 4.05
N PHE A 84 -7.71 -3.24 5.17
CA PHE A 84 -9.13 -3.58 5.30
C PHE A 84 -10.07 -2.40 5.03
N PHE A 85 -9.70 -1.17 5.41
CA PHE A 85 -10.54 0.01 5.09
C PHE A 85 -10.59 0.32 3.60
N CYS A 86 -9.52 0.01 2.85
CA CYS A 86 -9.58 0.09 1.39
C CYS A 86 -10.68 -0.83 0.87
N ALA A 87 -10.73 -2.09 1.31
CA ALA A 87 -11.77 -3.03 0.87
C ALA A 87 -13.19 -2.64 1.33
N LEU A 88 -13.34 -2.11 2.55
CA LEU A 88 -14.65 -1.83 3.15
C LEU A 88 -15.30 -0.51 2.69
N GLU A 89 -14.54 0.53 2.36
CA GLU A 89 -15.13 1.78 1.85
C GLU A 89 -15.67 1.63 0.41
N PHE A 90 -15.08 0.74 -0.39
CA PHE A 90 -15.57 0.45 -1.75
C PHE A 90 -16.89 -0.33 -1.76
N ASP A 91 -17.12 -1.22 -0.79
CA ASP A 91 -18.39 -1.93 -0.65
C ASP A 91 -19.52 -1.05 -0.07
N ASN A 92 -19.21 0.19 0.36
CA ASN A 92 -20.19 1.14 0.90
C ASN A 92 -19.94 2.59 0.41
N PRO A 93 -20.14 2.90 -0.89
CA PRO A 93 -19.90 4.24 -1.45
C PRO A 93 -20.85 5.33 -0.92
N THR A 94 -21.82 5.02 -0.05
CA THR A 94 -22.86 5.94 0.41
C THR A 94 -22.64 6.56 1.79
N LYS A 95 -21.55 6.27 2.50
CA LYS A 95 -21.28 6.93 3.80
C LYS A 95 -20.32 8.11 3.65
N SER A 96 -20.85 9.23 3.16
CA SER A 96 -20.27 10.55 3.39
C SER A 96 -20.45 10.92 4.87
N TYR A 97 -19.38 10.80 5.66
CA TYR A 97 -19.34 11.41 6.99
C TYR A 97 -18.94 12.88 6.82
N PHE A 98 -19.91 13.77 7.06
CA PHE A 98 -19.71 15.20 7.29
C PHE A 98 -18.97 15.45 8.60
#